data_AF-A0A8T5TE40-F1
#
_entry.id   AF-A0A8T5TE40-F1
#
_cell.length_a   1.000
_cell.length_b   1.000
_cell.length_c   1.000
_cell.angle_alpha   90.00
_cell.angle_beta   90.00
_cell.angle_gamma   90.00
#
_symmetry.space_group_name_H-M   'P 1'
#
loop_
_entity.id
_entity.type
_entity.pdbx_description
1 polymer ?
#
loop_
_entity_poly.entity_id
_entity_poly.type
_entity_poly.pdbx_seq_one_letter_code
_entity_poly.pdbx_strand_id
1 'polypeptide(L)'
;MEEIKIEDTVILIDSSRSMLRSDFKPNRLSIAKKMVSNLIQNKFLIDPKDRISVLCFGKITQKLSPFSNNATLLLKALDKIHISGNGVLHDAISFALQILVEEMRKIGGKVSRIIIISDNKIEASKKIDRIIDIAKGLGIVVDTCQIGLSKNFQNNILRKISKITGGEFGFFSNVKAIINAGKAFASKKNLKKTSDYFSPNKKKEIPPLLNEISLPLRRPTIMEIRIMITNQRSVQEKCQICHSNKSPLTSADFFSEGRYCPSCEHPMHLSCAALWARKTEFKNNVFRCPFCYFLLRVPISMVKIISEYEKNTQKIKIIEDLEDNNTKMIFVRKEKITNIDASCSYCHSIFLGDYDVFQCENCNSYYHKPCLEKMYKEIKACRYCGNQIIFDS
;
A
#
# COMPACT_ATOMS: atom_id res chain seq x y z
N MET A 1 -18.75 1.74 -16.77
CA MET A 1 -19.13 2.74 -15.75
C MET A 1 -17.85 3.32 -15.19
N GLU A 2 -17.66 4.65 -15.25
CA GLU A 2 -16.57 5.29 -14.50
C GLU A 2 -16.78 4.99 -13.02
N GLU A 3 -15.82 4.34 -12.36
CA GLU A 3 -15.87 4.12 -10.90
C GLU A 3 -15.88 5.48 -10.20
N ILE A 4 -17.01 5.82 -9.59
CA ILE A 4 -17.12 7.01 -8.74
C ILE A 4 -16.35 6.71 -7.46
N LYS A 5 -15.20 7.38 -7.29
CA LYS A 5 -14.33 7.19 -6.13
C LYS A 5 -14.88 7.90 -4.90
N ILE A 6 -14.63 7.30 -3.75
CA ILE A 6 -14.96 7.89 -2.44
C ILE A 6 -14.04 9.08 -2.19
N GLU A 7 -14.59 10.21 -1.74
CA GLU A 7 -13.84 11.42 -1.42
C GLU A 7 -13.73 11.64 0.10
N ASP A 8 -12.51 11.95 0.53
CA ASP A 8 -12.22 12.51 1.85
C ASP A 8 -12.06 14.02 1.71
N THR A 9 -13.03 14.78 2.19
CA THR A 9 -13.08 16.24 2.04
C THR A 9 -12.88 16.95 3.37
N VAL A 10 -11.93 17.90 3.41
CA VAL A 10 -11.75 18.80 4.53
C VAL A 10 -12.28 20.18 4.16
N ILE A 11 -13.24 20.69 4.93
CA ILE A 11 -13.81 22.03 4.75
C ILE A 11 -13.14 22.98 5.73
N LEU A 12 -12.50 24.03 5.21
CA LEU A 12 -11.88 25.11 5.96
C LEU A 12 -12.76 26.35 5.88
N ILE A 13 -13.32 26.75 7.02
CA ILE A 13 -14.19 27.94 7.13
C ILE A 13 -13.42 29.06 7.82
N ASP A 14 -13.33 30.20 7.15
CA ASP A 14 -12.79 31.42 7.73
C ASP A 14 -13.72 31.93 8.84
N SER A 15 -13.18 32.01 10.05
CA SER A 15 -13.83 32.56 11.24
C SER A 15 -13.11 33.81 11.74
N SER A 16 -12.39 34.52 10.88
CA SER A 16 -11.75 35.78 11.23
C SER A 16 -12.77 36.92 11.40
N ARG A 17 -12.32 38.04 12.00
CA ARG A 17 -13.15 39.23 12.21
C ARG A 17 -13.72 39.81 10.91
N SER A 18 -13.08 39.60 9.76
CA SER A 18 -13.60 40.09 8.47
C SER A 18 -14.91 39.40 8.04
N MET A 19 -15.19 38.21 8.59
CA MET A 19 -16.38 37.42 8.31
C MET A 19 -17.61 37.87 9.10
N LEU A 20 -17.44 38.82 10.04
CA LEU A 20 -18.54 39.49 10.74
C LEU A 20 -19.20 40.61 9.95
N ARG A 21 -18.61 41.03 8.83
CA ARG A 21 -19.17 42.14 8.03
C ARG A 21 -20.58 41.77 7.57
N SER A 22 -21.47 42.77 7.67
CA SER A 22 -22.89 42.71 7.33
C SER A 22 -23.19 43.14 5.89
N ASP A 23 -22.17 43.17 5.03
CA ASP A 23 -22.33 43.35 3.59
C ASP A 23 -23.16 42.23 2.95
N PHE A 24 -23.34 41.13 3.68
CA PHE A 24 -24.42 40.18 3.45
C PHE A 24 -25.20 39.93 4.74
N LYS A 25 -26.52 39.70 4.64
CA LYS A 25 -27.38 39.49 5.82
C LYS A 25 -27.45 38.00 6.25
N PRO A 26 -27.35 37.69 7.56
CA PRO A 26 -26.99 38.59 8.66
C PRO A 26 -25.50 38.96 8.71
N ASN A 27 -24.60 38.04 8.33
CA ASN A 27 -23.17 38.32 8.13
C ASN A 27 -22.56 37.29 7.15
N ARG A 28 -21.34 37.54 6.66
CA ARG A 28 -20.64 36.61 5.76
C ARG A 28 -20.50 35.20 6.34
N LEU A 29 -20.15 35.09 7.61
CA LEU A 29 -19.98 33.79 8.28
C LEU A 29 -21.26 32.95 8.25
N SER A 30 -22.41 33.55 8.53
CA SER A 30 -23.71 32.85 8.53
C SER A 30 -24.07 32.31 7.15
N ILE A 31 -23.67 33.02 6.09
CA ILE A 31 -23.90 32.59 4.71
C ILE A 31 -22.90 31.51 4.33
N ALA A 32 -21.64 31.64 4.76
CA ALA A 32 -20.65 30.57 4.62
C ALA A 32 -21.15 29.28 5.30
N LYS A 33 -21.70 29.36 6.53
CA LYS A 33 -22.34 28.22 7.20
C LYS A 33 -23.47 27.62 6.36
N LYS A 34 -24.38 28.44 5.82
CA LYS A 34 -25.47 27.97 4.93
C LYS A 34 -24.95 27.30 3.65
N MET A 35 -23.92 27.86 3.03
CA MET A 35 -23.25 27.27 1.87
C MET A 35 -22.67 25.90 2.22
N VAL A 36 -21.95 25.80 3.35
CA VAL A 36 -21.37 24.54 3.82
C VAL A 36 -22.45 23.52 4.13
N SER A 37 -23.54 23.92 4.78
CA SER A 37 -24.67 23.03 5.05
C SER A 37 -25.24 22.45 3.76
N ASN A 38 -25.44 23.30 2.74
CA ASN A 38 -25.91 22.85 1.44
C ASN A 38 -24.88 21.94 0.76
N LEU A 39 -23.59 22.26 0.82
CA LEU A 39 -22.53 21.43 0.27
C LEU A 39 -22.52 20.04 0.90
N ILE A 40 -22.56 19.95 2.24
CA ILE A 40 -22.57 18.69 2.99
C ILE A 40 -23.79 17.84 2.56
N GLN A 41 -24.98 18.44 2.53
CA GLN A 41 -26.21 17.73 2.16
C GLN A 41 -26.17 17.20 0.72
N ASN A 42 -25.78 18.03 -0.26
CA ASN A 42 -25.71 17.59 -1.66
C ASN A 42 -24.59 16.56 -1.87
N LYS A 43 -23.48 16.66 -1.13
CA LYS A 43 -22.37 15.71 -1.24
C LYS A 43 -22.79 14.31 -0.81
N PHE A 44 -23.47 14.19 0.34
CA PHE A 44 -24.00 12.90 0.78
C PHE A 44 -25.19 12.39 -0.05
N LEU A 45 -25.92 13.30 -0.73
CA LEU A 45 -26.93 12.92 -1.71
C LEU A 45 -26.30 12.24 -2.95
N ILE A 46 -25.13 12.73 -3.40
CA ILE A 46 -24.39 12.15 -4.52
C ILE A 46 -23.76 10.81 -4.12
N ASP A 47 -23.09 10.78 -2.97
CA ASP A 47 -22.46 9.56 -2.46
C ASP A 47 -22.48 9.53 -0.92
N PRO A 48 -23.25 8.63 -0.29
CA PRO A 48 -23.33 8.54 1.16
C PRO A 48 -22.04 7.97 1.79
N LYS A 49 -21.11 7.43 1.00
CA LYS A 49 -19.83 6.90 1.49
C LYS A 49 -18.75 7.97 1.60
N ASP A 50 -18.99 9.17 1.07
CA ASP A 50 -18.07 10.30 1.24
C ASP A 50 -17.86 10.60 2.72
N ARG A 51 -16.71 11.18 3.05
CA ARG A 51 -16.38 11.58 4.41
C ARG A 51 -15.97 13.04 4.41
N ILE A 52 -16.53 13.79 5.35
CA ILE A 52 -16.25 15.21 5.49
C ILE A 52 -15.71 15.47 6.89
N SER A 53 -14.64 16.27 6.99
CA SER A 53 -14.18 16.88 8.23
C SER A 53 -14.33 18.40 8.11
N VAL A 54 -14.75 19.05 9.19
CA VAL A 54 -14.96 20.51 9.21
C VAL A 54 -13.98 21.14 10.19
N LEU A 55 -13.26 22.13 9.69
CA LEU A 55 -12.29 22.94 10.40
C LEU A 55 -12.69 24.41 10.30
N CYS A 56 -12.43 25.18 11.35
CA CYS A 56 -12.46 26.65 11.26
C CYS A 56 -11.07 27.22 11.51
N PHE A 57 -10.80 28.37 10.89
CA PHE A 57 -9.57 29.09 11.12
C PHE A 57 -9.83 30.58 11.32
N GLY A 58 -9.22 31.10 12.38
CA GLY A 58 -9.09 32.53 12.64
C GLY A 58 -7.67 32.77 13.12
N LYS A 59 -7.53 33.28 14.35
CA LYS A 59 -6.22 33.37 15.03
C LYS A 59 -5.58 31.99 15.25
N ILE A 60 -6.42 30.99 15.51
CA ILE A 60 -6.03 29.59 15.73
C ILE A 60 -6.90 28.73 14.82
N THR A 61 -6.34 27.64 14.30
CA THR A 61 -7.11 26.62 13.56
C THR A 61 -7.68 25.60 14.53
N GLN A 62 -8.98 25.32 14.44
CA GLN A 62 -9.68 24.38 15.32
C GLN A 62 -10.38 23.30 14.51
N LYS A 63 -10.28 22.05 15.00
CA LYS A 63 -11.04 20.91 14.47
C LYS A 63 -12.42 20.86 15.10
N LEU A 64 -13.46 21.05 14.28
CA LEU A 64 -14.85 21.04 14.75
C LEU A 64 -15.46 19.63 14.68
N SER A 65 -15.09 18.87 13.67
CA SER A 65 -15.53 17.49 13.47
C SER A 65 -14.41 16.62 12.90
N PRO A 66 -14.23 15.38 13.39
CA PRO A 66 -13.46 14.37 12.66
C PRO A 66 -14.16 14.01 11.34
N PHE A 67 -13.51 13.21 10.50
CA PHE A 67 -14.14 12.67 9.30
C PHE A 67 -15.40 11.88 9.66
N SER A 68 -16.52 12.30 9.09
CA SER A 68 -17.82 11.69 9.31
C SER A 68 -18.60 11.64 8.00
N ASN A 69 -19.43 10.63 7.85
CA ASN A 69 -20.43 10.50 6.79
C ASN A 69 -21.84 10.88 7.28
N ASN A 70 -21.98 11.32 8.54
CA ASN A 70 -23.26 11.74 9.11
C ASN A 70 -23.44 13.26 9.00
N ALA A 71 -24.33 13.67 8.10
CA ALA A 71 -24.67 15.07 7.87
C ALA A 71 -25.09 15.80 9.15
N THR A 72 -25.87 15.17 10.03
CA THR A 72 -26.42 15.83 11.22
C THR A 72 -25.33 16.23 12.21
N LEU A 73 -24.30 15.38 12.41
CA LEU A 73 -23.16 15.67 13.28
C LEU A 73 -22.32 16.82 12.71
N LEU A 74 -22.11 16.82 11.39
CA LEU A 74 -21.34 17.87 10.71
C LEU A 74 -22.06 19.22 10.74
N LEU A 75 -23.39 19.22 10.54
CA LEU A 75 -24.20 20.43 10.64
C LEU A 75 -24.17 21.02 12.06
N LYS A 76 -24.33 20.18 13.10
CA LYS A 76 -24.19 20.60 14.50
C LYS A 76 -22.79 21.13 14.82
N ALA A 77 -21.75 20.63 14.14
CA ALA A 77 -20.38 21.13 14.33
C ALA A 77 -20.20 22.57 13.83
N LEU A 78 -21.00 23.03 12.84
CA LEU A 78 -20.96 24.41 12.34
C LEU A 78 -21.46 25.43 13.37
N ASP A 79 -22.31 25.01 14.29
CA ASP A 79 -22.84 25.88 15.35
C ASP A 79 -21.76 26.26 16.36
N LYS A 80 -20.75 25.41 16.54
CA LYS A 80 -19.59 25.62 17.43
C LYS A 80 -18.57 26.64 16.91
N ILE A 81 -18.77 27.21 15.71
CA ILE A 81 -17.82 28.16 15.13
C ILE A 81 -17.92 29.49 15.87
N HIS A 82 -16.81 29.87 16.51
CA HIS A 82 -16.60 31.17 17.12
C HIS A 82 -15.61 32.00 16.31
N ILE A 83 -15.83 33.31 16.29
CA ILE A 83 -14.97 34.24 15.56
C ILE A 83 -13.70 34.53 16.35
N SER A 84 -12.54 34.50 15.69
CA SER A 84 -11.26 34.75 16.33
C SER A 84 -10.27 35.48 15.42
N GLY A 85 -9.78 36.64 15.88
CA GLY A 85 -8.65 37.40 15.31
C GLY A 85 -8.61 37.52 13.78
N ASN A 86 -7.39 37.48 13.23
CA ASN A 86 -7.12 37.47 11.79
C ASN A 86 -6.95 36.03 11.31
N GLY A 87 -7.40 35.73 10.09
CA GLY A 87 -7.34 34.38 9.52
C GLY A 87 -5.92 34.02 9.07
N VAL A 88 -5.33 33.00 9.70
CA VAL A 88 -4.01 32.48 9.34
C VAL A 88 -4.15 31.26 8.42
N LEU A 89 -4.15 31.49 7.10
CA LEU A 89 -4.49 30.44 6.13
C LEU A 89 -3.44 29.32 6.06
N HIS A 90 -2.16 29.65 6.18
CA HIS A 90 -1.08 28.67 6.01
C HIS A 90 -1.10 27.59 7.11
N ASP A 91 -1.40 27.96 8.34
CA ASP A 91 -1.58 26.99 9.45
C ASP A 91 -2.83 26.14 9.24
N ALA A 92 -3.91 26.75 8.73
CA ALA A 92 -5.16 26.06 8.45
C ALA A 92 -5.01 24.97 7.38
N ILE A 93 -4.33 25.27 6.27
CA ILE A 93 -4.04 24.30 5.21
C ILE A 93 -3.08 23.23 5.74
N SER A 94 -2.04 23.60 6.50
CA SER A 94 -1.10 22.63 7.08
C SER A 94 -1.81 21.61 7.98
N PHE A 95 -2.73 22.10 8.81
CA PHE A 95 -3.51 21.24 9.70
C PHE A 95 -4.50 20.34 8.93
N ALA A 96 -5.14 20.87 7.88
CA ALA A 96 -5.97 20.07 6.98
C ALA A 96 -5.18 18.97 6.27
N LEU A 97 -3.96 19.27 5.81
CA LEU A 97 -3.07 18.29 5.20
C LEU A 97 -2.67 17.19 6.18
N GLN A 98 -2.33 17.52 7.43
CA GLN A 98 -2.01 16.52 8.45
C GLN A 98 -3.16 15.52 8.66
N ILE A 99 -4.38 16.03 8.77
CA ILE A 99 -5.59 15.21 8.92
C ILE A 99 -5.82 14.31 7.70
N LEU A 100 -5.65 14.83 6.48
CA LEU A 100 -5.75 14.02 5.26
C LEU A 100 -4.66 12.95 5.18
N VAL A 101 -3.41 13.32 5.47
CA VAL A 101 -2.26 12.41 5.45
C VAL A 101 -2.44 11.26 6.45
N GLU A 102 -2.98 11.53 7.64
CA GLU A 102 -3.34 10.50 8.62
C GLU A 102 -4.34 9.48 8.07
N GLU A 103 -5.34 9.94 7.32
CA GLU A 103 -6.32 9.06 6.69
C GLU A 103 -5.76 8.31 5.49
N MET A 104 -4.98 8.97 4.63
CA MET A 104 -4.30 8.34 3.50
C MET A 104 -3.38 7.20 3.95
N ARG A 105 -2.76 7.33 5.14
CA ARG A 105 -1.97 6.25 5.75
C ARG A 105 -2.81 5.03 6.12
N LYS A 106 -4.06 5.19 6.54
CA LYS A 106 -4.93 4.08 6.94
C LYS A 106 -5.60 3.42 5.74
N ILE A 107 -6.17 4.23 4.84
CA ILE A 107 -6.97 3.76 3.72
C ILE A 107 -6.48 4.45 2.43
N GLY A 108 -6.05 3.66 1.45
CA GLY A 108 -5.70 4.16 0.11
C GLY A 108 -6.90 4.20 -0.84
N GLY A 109 -6.70 4.71 -2.06
CA GLY A 109 -7.72 4.68 -3.12
C GLY A 109 -8.89 5.66 -2.96
N LYS A 110 -8.72 6.70 -2.12
CA LYS A 110 -9.68 7.78 -1.95
C LYS A 110 -9.16 9.06 -2.56
N VAL A 111 -10.07 9.90 -3.01
CA VAL A 111 -9.74 11.26 -3.47
C VAL A 111 -9.70 12.19 -2.27
N SER A 112 -8.54 12.78 -2.01
CA SER A 112 -8.35 13.77 -0.95
C SER A 112 -8.59 15.18 -1.47
N ARG A 113 -9.46 15.92 -0.80
CA ARG A 113 -9.90 17.26 -1.23
C ARG A 113 -9.95 18.24 -0.07
N ILE A 114 -9.57 19.48 -0.31
CA ILE A 114 -9.70 20.59 0.65
C ILE A 114 -10.59 21.65 0.01
N ILE A 115 -11.56 22.18 0.74
CA ILE A 115 -12.44 23.27 0.29
C ILE A 115 -12.28 24.44 1.25
N ILE A 116 -11.81 25.57 0.75
CA ILE A 116 -11.54 26.77 1.55
C ILE A 116 -12.62 27.81 1.28
N ILE A 117 -13.22 28.36 2.34
CA ILE A 117 -14.23 29.41 2.25
C ILE A 117 -13.76 30.62 3.04
N SER A 118 -13.49 31.74 2.37
CA SER A 118 -12.92 32.96 2.98
C SER A 118 -13.30 34.21 2.20
N ASP A 119 -13.11 35.39 2.78
CA ASP A 119 -13.24 36.68 2.08
C ASP A 119 -11.91 37.19 1.48
N ASN A 120 -10.85 36.36 1.54
CA ASN A 120 -9.49 36.67 1.08
C ASN A 120 -8.82 37.83 1.86
N LYS A 121 -9.30 38.18 3.06
CA LYS A 121 -8.61 39.09 3.99
C LYS A 121 -7.81 38.31 5.03
N ILE A 122 -6.83 37.57 4.52
CA ILE A 122 -6.06 36.58 5.29
C ILE A 122 -4.59 36.97 5.36
N GLU A 123 -3.94 36.55 6.44
CA GLU A 123 -2.48 36.66 6.57
C GLU A 123 -1.83 35.51 5.81
N ALA A 124 -1.11 35.85 4.75
CA ALA A 124 -0.37 34.88 3.96
C ALA A 124 1.13 35.15 4.04
N SER A 125 1.88 34.10 4.31
CA SER A 125 3.34 34.11 4.32
C SER A 125 3.87 33.31 3.14
N LYS A 126 5.17 33.47 2.81
CA LYS A 126 5.87 32.64 1.80
C LYS A 126 5.80 31.13 2.10
N LYS A 127 5.40 30.73 3.32
CA LYS A 127 5.20 29.31 3.68
C LYS A 127 4.08 28.68 2.86
N ILE A 128 3.08 29.46 2.42
CA ILE A 128 1.91 28.93 1.73
C ILE A 128 2.28 28.22 0.42
N ASP A 129 3.26 28.75 -0.32
CA ASP A 129 3.69 28.16 -1.60
C ASP A 129 4.24 26.74 -1.39
N ARG A 130 5.09 26.54 -0.36
CA ARG A 130 5.63 25.21 -0.02
C ARG A 130 4.52 24.23 0.38
N ILE A 131 3.55 24.69 1.16
CA ILE A 131 2.43 23.86 1.63
C ILE A 131 1.57 23.41 0.44
N ILE A 132 1.34 24.29 -0.53
CA ILE A 132 0.58 24.00 -1.74
C ILE A 132 1.34 23.02 -2.64
N ASP A 133 2.66 23.18 -2.76
CA ASP A 133 3.49 22.23 -3.51
C ASP A 133 3.44 20.83 -2.90
N ILE A 134 3.45 20.72 -1.57
CA ILE A 134 3.24 19.46 -0.85
C ILE A 134 1.85 18.89 -1.14
N ALA A 135 0.79 19.70 -1.05
CA ALA A 135 -0.58 19.28 -1.35
C ALA A 135 -0.69 18.72 -2.77
N LYS A 136 -0.09 19.41 -3.76
CA LYS A 136 -0.02 18.97 -5.15
C LYS A 136 0.76 17.66 -5.30
N GLY A 137 1.90 17.53 -4.63
CA GLY A 137 2.73 16.31 -4.63
C GLY A 137 2.02 15.09 -4.02
N LEU A 138 1.09 15.31 -3.09
CA LEU A 138 0.23 14.28 -2.52
C LEU A 138 -1.01 13.98 -3.37
N GLY A 139 -1.27 14.74 -4.44
CA GLY A 139 -2.47 14.62 -5.26
C GLY A 139 -3.73 15.16 -4.60
N ILE A 140 -3.60 16.08 -3.63
CA ILE A 140 -4.71 16.71 -2.93
C ILE A 140 -5.20 17.91 -3.73
N VAL A 141 -6.49 17.93 -4.06
CA VAL A 141 -7.12 19.03 -4.78
C VAL A 141 -7.63 20.07 -3.80
N VAL A 142 -7.32 21.35 -4.03
CA VAL A 142 -7.77 22.44 -3.17
C VAL A 142 -8.69 23.37 -3.93
N ASP A 143 -9.97 23.35 -3.60
CA ASP A 143 -10.95 24.30 -4.11
C ASP A 143 -11.07 25.50 -3.18
N THR A 144 -11.32 26.66 -3.78
CA THR A 144 -11.40 27.91 -3.04
C THR A 144 -12.64 28.70 -3.42
N CYS A 145 -13.42 29.07 -2.42
CA CYS A 145 -14.61 29.89 -2.51
C CYS A 145 -14.36 31.22 -1.81
N GLN A 146 -14.37 32.30 -2.60
CA GLN A 146 -14.26 33.64 -2.09
C GLN A 146 -15.64 34.29 -1.96
N ILE A 147 -15.94 34.80 -0.78
CA ILE A 147 -17.17 35.54 -0.47
C ILE A 147 -16.84 37.02 -0.28
N GLY A 148 -17.45 37.90 -1.06
CA GLY A 148 -17.23 39.33 -0.90
C GLY A 148 -17.74 40.17 -2.06
N LEU A 149 -17.74 41.48 -1.85
CA LEU A 149 -18.14 42.47 -2.87
C LEU A 149 -16.94 42.97 -3.70
N SER A 150 -15.74 43.01 -3.12
CA SER A 150 -14.53 43.55 -3.77
C SER A 150 -13.83 42.50 -4.63
N LYS A 151 -13.79 42.75 -5.94
CA LYS A 151 -13.09 41.96 -6.95
C LYS A 151 -11.59 42.35 -7.05
N ASN A 152 -10.80 42.03 -6.03
CA ASN A 152 -9.34 42.23 -6.11
C ASN A 152 -8.68 41.04 -6.81
N PHE A 153 -8.56 41.11 -8.14
CA PHE A 153 -8.08 40.00 -8.96
C PHE A 153 -6.55 39.90 -9.10
N GLN A 154 -5.80 41.00 -8.92
CA GLN A 154 -4.37 41.01 -9.24
C GLN A 154 -3.53 40.17 -8.27
N ASN A 155 -3.84 40.19 -6.96
CA ASN A 155 -3.11 39.42 -5.93
C ASN A 155 -4.03 38.49 -5.13
N ASN A 156 -4.86 37.72 -5.82
CA ASN A 156 -5.75 36.77 -5.15
C ASN A 156 -5.03 35.44 -4.84
N ILE A 157 -4.76 35.24 -3.56
CA ILE A 157 -4.04 34.07 -3.04
C ILE A 157 -4.87 32.82 -3.26
N LEU A 158 -6.17 32.86 -2.93
CA LEU A 158 -7.09 31.73 -3.10
C LEU A 158 -7.14 31.20 -4.54
N ARG A 159 -7.08 32.09 -5.53
CA ARG A 159 -7.02 31.72 -6.95
C ARG A 159 -5.68 31.06 -7.33
N LYS A 160 -4.58 31.49 -6.72
CA LYS A 160 -3.26 30.88 -6.92
C LYS A 160 -3.26 29.44 -6.40
N ILE A 161 -3.85 29.20 -5.21
CA ILE A 161 -3.93 27.88 -4.56
C ILE A 161 -4.66 26.87 -5.44
N SER A 162 -5.87 27.21 -5.88
CA SER A 162 -6.69 26.30 -6.68
C SER A 162 -6.06 26.02 -8.04
N LYS A 163 -5.46 27.04 -8.68
CA LYS A 163 -4.75 26.85 -9.96
C LYS A 163 -3.55 25.89 -9.85
N ILE A 164 -2.76 25.95 -8.77
CA ILE A 164 -1.59 25.08 -8.61
C ILE A 164 -2.01 23.62 -8.34
N THR A 165 -3.04 23.42 -7.53
CA THR A 165 -3.53 22.09 -7.15
C THR A 165 -4.52 21.47 -8.15
N GLY A 166 -4.98 22.23 -9.14
CA GLY A 166 -5.97 21.79 -10.13
C GLY A 166 -7.41 21.82 -9.62
N GLY A 167 -7.69 22.60 -8.57
CA GLY A 167 -9.03 22.86 -8.06
C GLY A 167 -9.74 24.03 -8.75
N GLU A 168 -10.98 24.26 -8.35
CA GLU A 168 -11.84 25.34 -8.82
C GLU A 168 -11.78 26.56 -7.91
N PHE A 169 -11.79 27.73 -8.53
CA PHE A 169 -11.95 29.01 -7.85
C PHE A 169 -13.33 29.58 -8.15
N GLY A 170 -14.10 29.88 -7.11
CA GLY A 170 -15.37 30.59 -7.22
C GLY A 170 -15.34 31.92 -6.47
N PHE A 171 -15.72 33.01 -7.13
CA PHE A 171 -15.96 34.30 -6.47
C PHE A 171 -17.45 34.63 -6.50
N PHE A 172 -18.02 34.90 -5.33
CA PHE A 172 -19.45 35.13 -5.21
C PHE A 172 -19.77 36.41 -4.44
N SER A 173 -20.53 37.28 -5.11
CA SER A 173 -21.03 38.55 -4.57
C SER A 173 -22.52 38.54 -4.24
N ASN A 174 -23.24 37.47 -4.58
CA ASN A 174 -24.69 37.34 -4.36
C ASN A 174 -25.00 36.16 -3.44
N VAL A 175 -25.86 36.37 -2.44
CA VAL A 175 -26.31 35.35 -1.47
C VAL A 175 -26.83 34.08 -2.17
N LYS A 176 -27.68 34.23 -3.19
CA LYS A 176 -28.23 33.07 -3.92
C LYS A 176 -27.15 32.29 -4.64
N ALA A 177 -26.19 32.99 -5.23
CA ALA A 177 -25.06 32.37 -5.92
C ALA A 177 -24.15 31.62 -4.92
N ILE A 178 -23.91 32.16 -3.73
CA ILE A 178 -23.14 31.48 -2.67
C ILE A 178 -23.81 30.17 -2.24
N ILE A 179 -25.14 30.19 -2.06
CA ILE A 179 -25.89 28.96 -1.69
C ILE A 179 -25.80 27.93 -2.82
N ASN A 180 -25.97 28.36 -4.08
CA ASN A 180 -25.86 27.48 -5.24
C ASN A 180 -24.43 26.98 -5.48
N ALA A 181 -23.42 27.76 -5.10
CA ALA A 181 -22.03 27.33 -5.16
C ALA A 181 -21.79 26.07 -4.33
N GLY A 182 -22.47 25.93 -3.18
CA GLY A 182 -22.43 24.71 -2.37
C GLY A 182 -22.82 23.46 -3.17
N LYS A 183 -23.77 23.56 -4.10
CA LYS A 183 -24.15 22.47 -5.02
C LYS A 183 -23.07 22.19 -6.05
N ALA A 184 -22.50 23.24 -6.65
CA ALA A 184 -21.44 23.10 -7.65
C ALA A 184 -20.19 22.43 -7.06
N PHE A 185 -19.74 22.88 -5.89
CA PHE A 185 -18.58 22.28 -5.21
C PHE A 185 -18.86 20.88 -4.66
N ALA A 186 -20.12 20.47 -4.47
CA ALA A 186 -20.46 19.11 -4.07
C ALA A 186 -20.20 18.07 -5.16
N SER A 187 -20.10 18.49 -6.43
CA SER A 187 -19.78 17.59 -7.55
C SER A 187 -18.46 16.85 -7.34
N LYS A 188 -18.44 15.58 -7.74
CA LYS A 188 -17.26 14.70 -7.65
C LYS A 188 -16.19 15.15 -8.64
N LYS A 189 -14.93 15.10 -8.22
CA LYS A 189 -13.81 15.39 -9.11
C LYS A 189 -13.35 14.12 -9.80
N ASN A 190 -13.54 14.07 -11.13
CA ASN A 190 -12.99 13.00 -11.97
C ASN A 190 -11.48 13.19 -12.17
N LEU A 191 -10.70 12.86 -11.15
CA LEU A 191 -9.25 12.88 -11.22
C LEU A 191 -8.75 11.67 -12.03
N LYS A 192 -8.23 11.93 -13.24
CA LYS A 192 -7.49 10.91 -14.02
C LYS A 192 -6.21 10.41 -13.32
N LYS A 193 -5.71 11.18 -12.35
CA LYS A 193 -4.56 10.89 -11.48
C LYS A 193 -5.06 10.83 -10.03
N THR A 194 -5.60 9.70 -9.65
CA THR A 194 -5.90 9.39 -8.25
C THR A 194 -4.83 8.45 -7.74
N SER A 195 -4.60 8.46 -6.42
CA SER A 195 -3.81 7.44 -5.73
C SER A 195 -4.56 6.10 -5.70
N ASP A 196 -5.16 5.71 -6.83
CA ASP A 196 -5.98 4.53 -6.95
C ASP A 196 -5.12 3.40 -7.48
N TYR A 197 -4.94 2.44 -6.58
CA TYR A 197 -4.02 1.31 -6.70
C TYR A 197 -4.72 0.04 -7.21
N PHE A 198 -6.05 0.06 -7.38
CA PHE A 198 -6.84 -1.08 -7.88
C PHE A 198 -7.13 -1.02 -9.38
N SER A 199 -6.75 0.05 -10.08
CA SER A 199 -6.94 0.11 -11.52
C SER A 199 -5.91 -0.78 -12.23
N PRO A 200 -6.32 -1.75 -13.08
CA PRO A 200 -5.41 -2.62 -13.83
C PRO A 200 -4.48 -1.84 -14.79
N ASN A 201 -4.76 -0.55 -14.99
CA ASN A 201 -3.87 0.37 -15.67
C ASN A 201 -2.69 0.75 -14.77
N LYS A 202 -1.63 -0.07 -14.81
CA LYS A 202 -0.26 0.26 -14.42
C LYS A 202 0.08 1.70 -14.84
N LYS A 203 -0.03 2.67 -13.93
CA LYS A 203 0.55 4.00 -14.12
C LYS A 203 1.86 4.07 -13.34
N LYS A 204 2.92 4.47 -14.06
CA LYS A 204 4.32 4.51 -13.60
C LYS A 204 4.63 5.64 -12.61
N GLU A 205 3.69 6.53 -12.33
CA GLU A 205 3.92 7.71 -11.49
C GLU A 205 3.26 7.52 -10.13
N ILE A 206 4.06 7.08 -9.16
CA ILE A 206 3.72 7.14 -7.74
C ILE A 206 3.67 8.62 -7.34
N PRO A 207 2.69 9.10 -6.56
CA PRO A 207 2.74 10.47 -6.04
C PRO A 207 4.07 10.68 -5.30
N PRO A 208 4.85 11.72 -5.63
CA PRO A 208 6.26 11.85 -5.25
C PRO A 208 6.55 11.83 -3.75
N LEU A 209 5.53 11.98 -2.90
CA LEU A 209 5.67 12.17 -1.45
C LEU A 209 5.13 10.99 -0.61
N LEU A 210 4.83 9.83 -1.21
CA LEU A 210 4.34 8.67 -0.42
C LEU A 210 5.33 8.19 0.65
N ASN A 211 6.63 8.26 0.35
CA ASN A 211 7.67 7.88 1.33
C ASN A 211 7.65 8.82 2.55
N GLU A 212 7.38 10.11 2.35
CA GLU A 212 7.33 11.10 3.43
C GLU A 212 6.14 10.89 4.36
N ILE A 213 4.99 10.47 3.82
CA ILE A 213 3.79 10.22 4.63
C ILE A 213 3.82 8.87 5.35
N SER A 214 4.65 7.93 4.89
CA SER A 214 4.74 6.57 5.45
C SER A 214 5.52 6.51 6.77
N LEU A 215 5.06 5.69 7.72
CA LEU A 215 5.74 5.53 9.01
C LEU A 215 6.74 4.37 8.97
N PRO A 216 7.91 4.52 9.62
CA PRO A 216 8.81 3.40 9.81
C PRO A 216 8.19 2.36 10.74
N LEU A 217 8.63 1.11 10.61
CA LEU A 217 8.27 0.06 11.56
C LEU A 217 8.79 0.39 12.97
N ARG A 218 7.97 0.12 13.99
CA ARG A 218 8.34 0.31 15.40
C ARG A 218 9.41 -0.69 15.78
N ARG A 219 10.43 -0.22 16.50
CA ARG A 219 11.45 -1.09 17.11
C ARG A 219 10.96 -1.56 18.49
N PRO A 220 11.20 -2.83 18.86
CA PRO A 220 11.01 -3.26 20.24
C PRO A 220 11.88 -2.43 21.19
N THR A 221 11.36 -2.18 22.38
CA THR A 221 12.07 -1.60 23.51
C THR A 221 13.01 -2.61 24.13
N ILE A 222 14.00 -2.14 24.91
CA ILE A 222 14.97 -3.01 25.60
C ILE A 222 14.26 -4.01 26.53
N MET A 223 13.17 -3.60 27.16
CA MET A 223 12.38 -4.45 28.04
C MET A 223 11.67 -5.57 27.26
N GLU A 224 11.03 -5.24 26.13
CA GLU A 224 10.42 -6.23 25.23
C GLU A 224 11.47 -7.24 24.72
N ILE A 225 12.65 -6.77 24.30
CA ILE A 225 13.76 -7.64 23.87
C ILE A 225 14.20 -8.57 25.00
N ARG A 226 14.35 -8.04 26.23
CA ARG A 226 14.74 -8.86 27.39
C ARG A 226 13.72 -9.96 27.65
N ILE A 227 12.42 -9.63 27.60
CA ILE A 227 11.33 -10.60 27.77
C ILE A 227 11.40 -11.71 26.71
N MET A 228 11.67 -11.36 25.45
CA MET A 228 11.83 -12.34 24.36
C MET A 228 12.99 -13.31 24.59
N ILE A 229 14.10 -12.82 25.17
CA ILE A 229 15.28 -13.65 25.45
C ILE A 229 15.03 -14.57 26.65
N THR A 230 14.37 -14.07 27.71
CA THR A 230 14.15 -14.82 28.96
C THR A 230 13.02 -15.83 28.87
N ASN A 231 11.94 -15.53 28.13
CA ASN A 231 10.77 -16.41 28.03
C ASN A 231 10.87 -17.38 26.85
N GLN A 232 11.73 -18.40 26.95
CA GLN A 232 11.79 -19.46 25.93
C GLN A 232 10.55 -20.40 25.91
N ARG A 233 9.67 -20.34 26.93
CA ARG A 233 8.55 -21.28 27.14
C ARG A 233 7.14 -20.71 26.89
N SER A 234 6.97 -19.40 26.68
CA SER A 234 5.67 -18.78 26.38
C SER A 234 5.71 -18.03 25.04
N VAL A 235 4.69 -18.29 24.20
CA VAL A 235 4.40 -17.76 22.86
C VAL A 235 5.53 -16.92 22.25
N GLN A 236 6.48 -17.57 21.57
CA GLN A 236 7.46 -16.87 20.74
C GLN A 236 6.72 -16.09 19.65
N GLU A 237 6.97 -14.80 19.56
CA GLU A 237 6.36 -13.95 18.55
C GLU A 237 6.86 -14.34 17.16
N LYS A 238 5.97 -14.99 16.39
CA LYS A 238 6.21 -15.36 15.01
C LYS A 238 6.01 -14.16 14.11
N CYS A 239 6.91 -13.96 13.14
CA CYS A 239 6.68 -12.99 12.09
C CYS A 239 5.41 -13.37 11.32
N GLN A 240 4.51 -12.42 11.12
CA GLN A 240 3.23 -12.68 10.48
C GLN A 240 3.31 -12.80 8.94
N ILE A 241 4.46 -12.48 8.34
CA ILE A 241 4.69 -12.63 6.89
C ILE A 241 5.19 -14.03 6.56
N CYS A 242 6.13 -14.57 7.35
CA CYS A 242 6.73 -15.90 7.12
C CYS A 242 6.26 -16.98 8.12
N HIS A 243 5.47 -16.61 9.12
CA HIS A 243 4.97 -17.46 10.21
C HIS A 243 6.07 -18.19 11.01
N SER A 244 7.30 -17.66 11.00
CA SER A 244 8.48 -18.21 11.67
C SER A 244 9.10 -17.21 12.65
N ASN A 245 9.84 -17.73 13.62
CA ASN A 245 10.62 -16.93 14.58
C ASN A 245 11.96 -16.47 13.99
N LYS A 246 12.50 -17.26 13.05
CA LYS A 246 13.73 -16.93 12.31
C LYS A 246 13.37 -16.44 10.92
N SER A 247 14.07 -15.42 10.42
CA SER A 247 13.86 -14.99 9.04
C SER A 247 14.34 -16.05 8.06
N PRO A 248 13.56 -16.33 7.00
CA PRO A 248 13.97 -17.24 5.94
C PRO A 248 15.16 -16.70 5.13
N LEU A 249 15.43 -15.39 5.16
CA LEU A 249 16.46 -14.76 4.32
C LEU A 249 17.81 -14.65 5.03
N THR A 250 17.80 -14.21 6.29
CA THR A 250 18.99 -13.91 7.07
C THR A 250 19.27 -14.95 8.14
N SER A 251 18.32 -15.87 8.39
CA SER A 251 18.34 -16.81 9.52
C SER A 251 18.47 -16.16 10.89
N ALA A 252 18.30 -14.84 10.97
CA ALA A 252 18.38 -14.08 12.21
C ALA A 252 17.11 -14.31 13.05
N ASP A 253 17.28 -14.23 14.37
CA ASP A 253 16.19 -14.37 15.30
C ASP A 253 15.33 -13.09 15.39
N PHE A 254 14.07 -13.27 15.79
CA PHE A 254 13.11 -12.18 15.91
C PHE A 254 13.58 -11.07 16.86
N PHE A 255 14.31 -11.35 17.93
CA PHE A 255 14.79 -10.30 18.85
C PHE A 255 15.76 -9.31 18.17
N SER A 256 16.45 -9.71 17.10
CA SER A 256 17.43 -8.88 16.40
C SER A 256 16.80 -8.03 15.31
N GLU A 257 16.00 -8.65 14.44
CA GLU A 257 15.41 -7.98 13.27
C GLU A 257 13.91 -7.73 13.38
N GLY A 258 13.28 -8.18 14.46
CA GLY A 258 11.87 -8.04 14.74
C GLY A 258 11.47 -6.57 14.85
N ARG A 259 10.33 -6.27 14.23
CA ARG A 259 9.71 -4.97 14.19
C ARG A 259 8.21 -5.13 14.26
N TYR A 260 7.53 -4.05 14.64
CA TYR A 260 6.07 -4.05 14.72
C TYR A 260 5.46 -3.00 13.81
N CYS A 261 4.26 -3.30 13.35
CA CYS A 261 3.42 -2.25 12.77
C CYS A 261 3.00 -1.26 13.87
N PRO A 262 3.23 0.06 13.71
CA PRO A 262 2.78 1.07 14.68
C PRO A 262 1.25 1.19 14.78
N SER A 263 0.49 0.60 13.84
CA SER A 263 -0.97 0.69 13.83
C SER A 263 -1.68 -0.56 14.36
N CYS A 264 -1.15 -1.76 14.13
CA CYS A 264 -1.80 -3.01 14.56
C CYS A 264 -0.92 -3.89 15.42
N GLU A 265 0.31 -3.46 15.72
CA GLU A 265 1.28 -4.16 16.57
C GLU A 265 1.63 -5.58 16.10
N HIS A 266 1.31 -5.95 14.86
CA HIS A 266 1.67 -7.26 14.34
C HIS A 266 3.19 -7.36 14.13
N PRO A 267 3.83 -8.43 14.62
CA PRO A 267 5.27 -8.66 14.50
C PRO A 267 5.67 -9.05 13.08
N MET A 268 6.77 -8.48 12.59
CA MET A 268 7.39 -8.86 11.32
C MET A 268 8.90 -8.71 11.35
N HIS A 269 9.62 -9.60 10.67
CA HIS A 269 11.05 -9.40 10.43
C HIS A 269 11.25 -8.23 9.47
N LEU A 270 12.29 -7.44 9.73
CA LEU A 270 12.67 -6.32 8.86
C LEU A 270 12.99 -6.80 7.43
N SER A 271 13.61 -7.98 7.30
CA SER A 271 13.91 -8.63 6.03
C SER A 271 12.64 -9.05 5.28
N CYS A 272 11.70 -9.72 5.94
CA CYS A 272 10.40 -10.08 5.38
C CYS A 272 9.60 -8.85 4.92
N ALA A 273 9.58 -7.78 5.72
CA ALA A 273 8.90 -6.53 5.38
C ALA A 273 9.50 -5.86 4.13
N ALA A 274 10.83 -5.87 4.00
CA ALA A 274 11.50 -5.28 2.85
C ALA A 274 11.29 -6.11 1.57
N LEU A 275 11.24 -7.45 1.68
CA LEU A 275 10.85 -8.31 0.56
C LEU A 275 9.38 -8.08 0.15
N TRP A 276 8.49 -7.96 1.13
CA TRP A 276 7.09 -7.63 0.89
C TRP A 276 6.94 -6.30 0.15
N ALA A 277 7.62 -5.25 0.62
CA ALA A 277 7.60 -3.93 -0.01
C ALA A 277 8.00 -3.95 -1.47
N ARG A 278 9.01 -4.74 -1.81
CA ARG A 278 9.48 -4.86 -3.18
C ARG A 278 8.53 -5.65 -4.10
N LYS A 279 7.80 -6.63 -3.54
CA LYS A 279 6.74 -7.36 -4.26
C LYS A 279 5.47 -6.54 -4.43
N THR A 280 5.26 -5.53 -3.58
CA THR A 280 4.12 -4.62 -3.72
C THR A 280 4.27 -3.65 -4.89
N GLU A 281 3.16 -3.03 -5.26
CA GLU A 281 3.01 -2.18 -6.45
C GLU A 281 3.97 -0.99 -6.50
N PHE A 282 4.37 -0.45 -5.34
CA PHE A 282 5.31 0.68 -5.28
C PHE A 282 6.71 0.32 -5.76
N LYS A 283 7.06 -0.98 -5.76
CA LYS A 283 8.41 -1.51 -6.07
C LYS A 283 9.53 -0.70 -5.40
N ASN A 284 9.25 -0.14 -4.23
CA ASN A 284 10.12 0.77 -3.51
C ASN A 284 10.18 0.36 -2.04
N ASN A 285 10.76 1.20 -1.19
CA ASN A 285 10.86 0.99 0.25
C ASN A 285 9.54 1.22 1.02
N VAL A 286 8.44 1.52 0.34
CA VAL A 286 7.13 1.82 0.93
C VAL A 286 6.17 0.68 0.61
N PHE A 287 5.36 0.29 1.58
CA PHE A 287 4.40 -0.81 1.45
C PHE A 287 3.20 -0.64 2.37
N ARG A 288 2.15 -1.41 2.11
CA ARG A 288 0.96 -1.49 2.97
C ARG A 288 1.09 -2.72 3.86
N CYS A 289 0.83 -2.56 5.16
CA CYS A 289 0.82 -3.67 6.11
C CYS A 289 -0.15 -4.76 5.63
N PRO A 290 0.25 -6.05 5.60
CA PRO A 290 -0.63 -7.13 5.15
C PRO A 290 -1.91 -7.30 5.99
N PHE A 291 -1.88 -6.83 7.25
CA PHE A 291 -2.95 -7.05 8.22
C PHE A 291 -3.91 -5.87 8.31
N CYS A 292 -3.37 -4.65 8.43
CA CYS A 292 -4.18 -3.45 8.66
C CYS A 292 -4.14 -2.45 7.51
N TYR A 293 -3.45 -2.76 6.40
CA TYR A 293 -3.28 -1.88 5.23
C TYR A 293 -2.66 -0.50 5.54
N PHE A 294 -2.08 -0.33 6.73
CA PHE A 294 -1.42 0.91 7.08
C PHE A 294 -0.17 1.13 6.22
N LEU A 295 0.07 2.37 5.78
CA LEU A 295 1.21 2.72 4.94
C LEU A 295 2.50 2.80 5.77
N LEU A 296 3.45 1.93 5.45
CA LEU A 296 4.71 1.74 6.15
C LEU A 296 5.90 1.91 5.21
N ARG A 297 7.07 2.19 5.79
CA ARG A 297 8.35 2.14 5.07
C ARG A 297 9.39 1.32 5.78
N VAL A 298 10.24 0.71 4.97
CA VAL A 298 11.50 0.10 5.40
C VAL A 298 12.68 1.02 5.06
N PRO A 299 13.82 0.90 5.77
CA PRO A 299 15.06 1.55 5.37
C PRO A 299 15.49 1.12 3.96
N ILE A 300 15.93 2.09 3.15
CA ILE A 300 16.36 1.86 1.77
C ILE A 300 17.56 0.89 1.72
N SER A 301 18.45 0.96 2.72
CA SER A 301 19.59 0.03 2.86
C SER A 301 19.13 -1.44 2.87
N MET A 302 18.05 -1.75 3.57
CA MET A 302 17.53 -3.12 3.66
C MET A 302 16.99 -3.62 2.32
N VAL A 303 16.31 -2.74 1.56
CA VAL A 303 15.79 -3.09 0.23
C VAL A 303 16.92 -3.40 -0.74
N LYS A 304 18.04 -2.67 -0.67
CA LYS A 304 19.23 -2.93 -1.48
C LYS A 304 19.85 -4.29 -1.17
N ILE A 305 20.05 -4.61 0.11
CA ILE A 305 20.61 -5.90 0.55
C ILE A 305 19.78 -7.08 0.00
N ILE A 306 18.45 -7.00 0.08
CA ILE A 306 17.57 -8.06 -0.44
C ILE A 306 17.62 -8.13 -1.97
N SER A 307 17.78 -6.99 -2.65
CA SER A 307 17.93 -6.99 -4.11
C SER A 307 19.20 -7.67 -4.60
N GLU A 308 20.28 -7.59 -3.82
CA GLU A 308 21.54 -8.29 -4.11
C GLU A 308 21.41 -9.79 -3.82
N TYR A 309 20.80 -10.14 -2.69
CA TYR A 309 20.53 -11.54 -2.33
C TYR A 309 19.74 -12.28 -3.42
N GLU A 310 18.66 -11.68 -3.93
CA GLU A 310 17.84 -12.35 -4.95
C GLU A 310 18.55 -12.50 -6.31
N LYS A 311 19.35 -11.52 -6.72
CA LYS A 311 20.17 -11.63 -7.94
C LYS A 311 21.16 -12.78 -7.82
N ASN A 312 21.69 -13.01 -6.62
CA ASN A 312 22.59 -14.12 -6.36
C ASN A 312 21.84 -15.47 -6.34
N THR A 313 20.61 -15.54 -5.81
CA THR A 313 19.81 -16.78 -5.85
C THR A 313 19.31 -17.15 -7.24
N GLN A 314 18.98 -16.17 -8.10
CA GLN A 314 18.60 -16.44 -9.50
C GLN A 314 19.77 -16.94 -10.35
N LYS A 315 21.02 -16.72 -9.91
CA LYS A 315 22.21 -17.30 -10.54
C LYS A 315 22.51 -18.74 -10.08
N ILE A 316 21.79 -19.29 -9.10
CA ILE A 316 22.01 -20.66 -8.63
C ILE A 316 21.27 -21.63 -9.56
N LYS A 317 22.04 -22.07 -10.57
CA LYS A 317 22.01 -23.34 -11.32
C LYS A 317 20.71 -23.68 -12.06
N ILE A 318 20.63 -23.25 -13.31
CA ILE A 318 20.20 -24.18 -14.36
C ILE A 318 21.25 -25.30 -14.35
N ILE A 319 20.83 -26.53 -14.09
CA ILE A 319 21.69 -27.70 -14.31
C ILE A 319 21.73 -27.89 -15.83
N GLU A 320 22.54 -27.07 -16.50
CA GLU A 320 23.02 -27.37 -17.85
C GLU A 320 24.29 -28.17 -17.64
N ASP A 321 24.16 -29.48 -17.90
CA ASP A 321 25.19 -30.43 -18.35
C ASP A 321 24.77 -31.83 -17.86
N LEU A 322 23.76 -32.40 -18.51
CA LEU A 322 23.61 -33.86 -18.53
C LEU A 322 24.53 -34.36 -19.65
N GLU A 323 25.73 -34.77 -19.27
CA GLU A 323 26.58 -35.58 -20.15
C GLU A 323 25.77 -36.81 -20.62
N ASP A 324 25.69 -37.04 -21.93
CA ASP A 324 25.08 -38.22 -22.54
C ASP A 324 25.91 -39.46 -22.18
N ASN A 325 25.73 -39.95 -20.96
CA ASN A 325 26.41 -41.13 -20.47
C ASN A 325 25.66 -42.38 -20.91
N ASN A 326 26.40 -43.32 -21.53
CA ASN A 326 25.87 -44.59 -22.01
C ASN A 326 26.08 -45.69 -20.97
N THR A 327 25.19 -46.69 -20.95
CA THR A 327 25.24 -47.83 -20.02
C THR A 327 24.96 -49.16 -20.71
N LYS A 328 25.59 -50.22 -20.22
CA LYS A 328 25.32 -51.60 -20.63
C LYS A 328 24.55 -52.35 -19.55
N MET A 329 23.76 -53.34 -19.99
CA MET A 329 23.00 -54.23 -19.12
C MET A 329 23.69 -55.59 -19.05
N ILE A 330 24.20 -55.95 -17.87
CA ILE A 330 24.95 -57.18 -17.64
C ILE A 330 23.98 -58.28 -17.22
N PHE A 331 24.10 -59.45 -17.85
CA PHE A 331 23.31 -60.62 -17.49
C PHE A 331 23.82 -61.23 -16.17
N VAL A 332 22.92 -61.43 -15.20
CA VAL A 332 23.26 -62.07 -13.93
C VAL A 332 23.07 -63.58 -14.06
N ARG A 333 24.13 -64.35 -13.76
CA ARG A 333 24.10 -65.83 -13.81
C ARG A 333 23.07 -66.38 -12.82
N LYS A 334 22.35 -67.44 -13.22
CA LYS A 334 21.21 -68.02 -12.49
C LYS A 334 21.51 -68.42 -11.05
N GLU A 335 22.74 -68.85 -10.76
CA GLU A 335 23.21 -69.24 -9.42
C GLU A 335 23.21 -68.10 -8.39
N LYS A 336 23.20 -66.83 -8.84
CA LYS A 336 23.22 -65.65 -7.96
C LYS A 336 21.87 -64.97 -7.79
N ILE A 337 20.83 -65.43 -8.49
CA ILE A 337 19.52 -64.75 -8.53
C ILE A 337 18.79 -64.83 -7.19
N THR A 338 18.92 -65.96 -6.48
CA THR A 338 18.26 -66.17 -5.18
C THR A 338 18.87 -65.36 -4.03
N ASN A 339 20.06 -64.77 -4.23
CA ASN A 339 20.77 -63.96 -3.22
C ASN A 339 20.67 -62.45 -3.50
N ILE A 340 19.76 -62.02 -4.37
CA ILE A 340 19.55 -60.60 -4.68
C ILE A 340 18.58 -60.01 -3.65
N ASP A 341 19.10 -59.28 -2.66
CA ASP A 341 18.32 -58.52 -1.66
C ASP A 341 17.76 -57.20 -2.24
N ALA A 342 17.27 -57.23 -3.48
CA ALA A 342 16.72 -56.07 -4.16
C ALA A 342 15.50 -56.46 -4.99
N SER A 343 14.57 -55.52 -5.16
CA SER A 343 13.42 -55.68 -6.05
C SER A 343 13.69 -55.10 -7.43
N CYS A 344 12.97 -55.60 -8.44
CA CYS A 344 13.04 -55.07 -9.79
C CYS A 344 12.68 -53.59 -9.80
N SER A 345 13.57 -52.73 -10.31
CA SER A 345 13.36 -51.27 -10.30
C SER A 345 12.27 -50.78 -11.27
N TYR A 346 11.66 -51.70 -12.03
CA TYR A 346 10.53 -51.40 -12.93
C TYR A 346 9.18 -51.88 -12.36
N CYS A 347 9.09 -53.12 -11.87
CA CYS A 347 7.83 -53.71 -11.40
C CYS A 347 7.75 -53.88 -9.87
N HIS A 348 8.83 -53.57 -9.15
CA HIS A 348 8.97 -53.69 -7.70
C HIS A 348 8.79 -55.12 -7.13
N SER A 349 8.77 -56.14 -7.98
CA SER A 349 8.68 -57.55 -7.57
C SER A 349 10.08 -58.12 -7.26
N ILE A 350 10.13 -59.07 -6.32
CA ILE A 350 11.33 -59.85 -5.97
C ILE A 350 11.71 -60.86 -7.07
N PHE A 351 12.97 -61.27 -7.10
CA PHE A 351 13.51 -62.19 -8.10
C PHE A 351 13.38 -63.65 -7.64
N LEU A 352 12.37 -64.36 -8.15
CA LEU A 352 12.06 -65.76 -7.77
C LEU A 352 12.73 -66.81 -8.68
N GLY A 353 13.55 -66.41 -9.66
CA GLY A 353 14.24 -67.32 -10.59
C GLY A 353 13.46 -67.69 -11.85
N ASP A 354 12.20 -67.23 -11.98
CA ASP A 354 11.33 -67.51 -13.15
C ASP A 354 11.77 -66.79 -14.43
N TYR A 355 12.50 -65.66 -14.29
CA TYR A 355 12.95 -64.82 -15.39
C TYR A 355 14.44 -64.51 -15.26
N ASP A 356 15.09 -64.40 -16.42
CA ASP A 356 16.46 -63.88 -16.52
C ASP A 356 16.54 -62.45 -15.95
N VAL A 357 17.59 -62.17 -15.18
CA VAL A 357 17.81 -60.89 -14.50
C VAL A 357 18.99 -60.15 -15.09
N PHE A 358 18.81 -58.86 -15.35
CA PHE A 358 19.84 -57.95 -15.85
C PHE A 358 20.16 -56.88 -14.81
N GLN A 359 21.43 -56.53 -14.70
CA GLN A 359 21.94 -55.49 -13.82
C GLN A 359 22.51 -54.34 -14.66
N CYS A 360 22.14 -53.11 -14.32
CA CYS A 360 22.72 -51.92 -14.93
C CYS A 360 24.16 -51.71 -14.42
N GLU A 361 25.12 -51.54 -15.33
CA GLU A 361 26.54 -51.35 -15.01
C GLU A 361 26.81 -50.08 -14.18
N ASN A 362 26.04 -49.01 -14.39
CA ASN A 362 26.30 -47.73 -13.72
C ASN A 362 25.64 -47.60 -12.35
N CYS A 363 24.38 -48.04 -12.20
CA CYS A 363 23.63 -47.85 -10.94
C CYS A 363 23.33 -49.14 -10.18
N ASN A 364 23.78 -50.30 -10.68
CA ASN A 364 23.56 -51.61 -10.05
C ASN A 364 22.09 -51.97 -9.79
N SER A 365 21.14 -51.29 -10.45
CA SER A 365 19.72 -51.62 -10.37
C SER A 365 19.42 -52.89 -11.17
N TYR A 366 18.57 -53.76 -10.62
CA TYR A 366 18.18 -55.02 -11.23
C TYR A 366 16.84 -54.93 -11.96
N TYR A 367 16.72 -55.63 -13.08
CA TYR A 367 15.52 -55.70 -13.91
C TYR A 367 15.24 -57.13 -14.38
N HIS A 368 13.97 -57.54 -14.40
CA HIS A 368 13.55 -58.75 -15.11
C HIS A 368 13.67 -58.53 -16.62
N LYS A 369 14.05 -59.57 -17.39
CA LYS A 369 14.04 -59.54 -18.87
C LYS A 369 12.79 -58.92 -19.50
N PRO A 370 11.55 -59.33 -19.17
CA PRO A 370 10.34 -58.71 -19.73
C PRO A 370 10.16 -57.23 -19.32
N CYS A 371 10.67 -56.83 -18.15
CA CYS A 371 10.65 -55.44 -17.72
C CYS A 371 11.69 -54.60 -18.48
N LEU A 372 12.88 -55.17 -18.73
CA LEU A 372 13.93 -54.54 -19.52
C LEU A 372 13.48 -54.31 -20.97
N GLU A 373 12.83 -55.29 -21.59
CA GLU A 373 12.31 -55.17 -22.96
C GLU A 373 11.24 -54.09 -23.08
N LYS A 374 10.31 -54.00 -22.11
CA LYS A 374 9.32 -52.91 -22.06
C LYS A 374 9.98 -51.55 -21.87
N MET A 375 10.90 -51.45 -20.92
CA MET A 375 11.65 -50.23 -20.65
C MET A 375 12.44 -49.76 -21.88
N TYR A 376 13.06 -50.68 -22.62
CA TYR A 376 13.79 -50.34 -23.84
C TYR A 376 12.87 -49.78 -24.94
N LYS A 377 11.67 -50.35 -25.12
CA LYS A 377 10.68 -49.85 -26.09
C LYS A 377 10.18 -48.45 -25.75
N GLU A 378 10.04 -48.13 -24.47
CA GLU A 378 9.47 -46.85 -24.02
C GLU A 378 10.49 -45.72 -23.93
N ILE A 379 11.62 -45.95 -23.25
CA ILE A 379 12.53 -44.88 -22.83
C ILE A 379 13.96 -45.01 -23.37
N LYS A 380 14.37 -46.18 -23.88
CA LYS A 380 15.75 -46.49 -24.35
C LYS A 380 16.88 -46.12 -23.37
N ALA A 381 16.54 -45.87 -22.11
CA ALA A 381 17.45 -45.46 -21.05
C ALA A 381 17.13 -46.22 -19.76
N CYS A 382 18.09 -46.31 -18.85
CA CYS A 382 17.85 -46.89 -17.54
C CYS A 382 16.94 -45.96 -16.72
N ARG A 383 15.84 -46.49 -16.18
CA ARG A 383 14.88 -45.70 -15.40
C ARG A 383 15.46 -45.14 -14.08
N TYR A 384 16.52 -45.75 -13.56
CA TYR A 384 17.12 -45.32 -12.29
C TYR A 384 18.20 -44.26 -12.47
N CYS A 385 19.12 -44.43 -13.44
CA CYS A 385 20.21 -43.46 -13.67
C CYS A 385 20.00 -42.51 -14.85
N GLY A 386 19.02 -42.75 -15.72
CA GLY A 386 18.73 -41.89 -16.88
C GLY A 386 19.67 -42.08 -18.08
N ASN A 387 20.71 -42.89 -17.96
CA ASN A 387 21.68 -43.14 -19.03
C ASN A 387 21.10 -44.00 -20.17
N GLN A 388 21.50 -43.72 -21.42
CA GLN A 388 21.04 -44.49 -22.59
C GLN A 388 21.62 -45.91 -22.60
N ILE A 389 20.84 -46.89 -23.06
CA ILE A 389 21.25 -48.30 -23.09
C ILE A 389 21.80 -48.67 -24.47
N ILE A 390 23.06 -49.10 -24.52
CA ILE A 390 23.69 -49.65 -25.72
C ILE A 390 23.66 -51.19 -25.63
N PHE A 391 23.13 -51.85 -26.66
CA PHE A 391 23.30 -53.28 -26.88
C PHE A 391 24.44 -53.48 -27.89
N ASP A 392 25.50 -54.18 -27.49
CA ASP A 392 26.39 -54.80 -28.47
C ASP A 392 25.62 -55.99 -29.06
N SER A 393 25.42 -55.96 -30.38
CA SER A 393 24.77 -56.99 -31.19
C SER A 393 25.53 -58.31 -31.19
#